data_AF-A0A1C6CNN0-F1
#
_entry.id   AF-A0A1C6CNN0-F1
#
_cell.length_a   1.000
_cell.length_b   1.000
_cell.length_c   1.000
_cell.angle_alpha   90.00
_cell.angle_beta   90.00
_cell.angle_gamma   90.00
#
_symmetry.space_group_name_H-M   'P 1'
#
loop_
_entity.id
_entity.type
_entity.pdbx_description
1 polymer ?
#
loop_
_entity_poly.entity_id
_entity_poly.type
_entity_poly.pdbx_seq_one_letter_code
_entity_poly.pdbx_strand_id
1 'polypeptide(L)'
;MATNRNIALCIIFSLLTCGIYGLYWFVKLTDELNYNAQTKTAGGGTALVYTIITFGIYGFYWFYMQGKKVDEINGNTNGSTGMVYIILAIFGLGIIPYCLMQNEINKIA
;
A
#
# COMPACT_ATOMS: atom_id res chain seq x y z
N MET A 1 -14.11 2.91 2.82
CA MET A 1 -14.25 3.03 4.29
C MET A 1 -12.92 2.68 4.90
N ALA A 2 -12.30 3.62 5.64
CA ALA A 2 -11.03 3.38 6.30
C ALA A 2 -11.24 2.41 7.48
N THR A 3 -10.43 1.36 7.57
CA THR A 3 -10.54 0.35 8.63
C THR A 3 -9.31 0.46 9.52
N ASN A 4 -9.52 0.68 10.82
CA ASN A 4 -8.42 0.69 11.78
C ASN A 4 -7.85 -0.73 11.92
N ARG A 5 -6.59 -0.95 11.50
CA ARG A 5 -5.92 -2.25 11.62
C ARG A 5 -4.63 -2.13 12.42
N ASN A 6 -4.40 -3.10 13.30
CA ASN A 6 -3.15 -3.18 14.04
C ASN A 6 -2.01 -3.67 13.12
N ILE A 7 -1.08 -2.77 12.84
CA ILE A 7 0.07 -3.00 11.95
C ILE A 7 0.90 -4.21 12.40
N ALA A 8 1.07 -4.40 13.71
CA ALA A 8 1.83 -5.53 14.26
C ALA A 8 1.18 -6.88 13.91
N LEU A 9 -0.16 -6.96 13.98
CA LEU A 9 -0.88 -8.18 13.60
C LEU A 9 -0.77 -8.44 12.10
N CYS A 10 -0.83 -7.40 11.26
CA CYS A 10 -0.66 -7.55 9.81
C CYS A 10 0.72 -8.10 9.42
N ILE A 11 1.78 -7.66 10.11
CA ILE A 11 3.14 -8.18 9.91
C ILE A 11 3.22 -9.65 10.33
N ILE A 12 2.73 -9.97 11.54
CA ILE A 12 2.72 -11.34 12.06
C ILE A 12 1.96 -12.27 11.12
N PHE A 13 0.79 -11.89 10.64
CA PHE A 13 0.04 -12.71 9.69
C PHE A 13 0.73 -12.83 8.33
N SER A 14 1.41 -11.79 7.84
CA SER A 14 2.19 -11.87 6.60
C SER A 14 3.33 -12.88 6.70
N LEU A 15 3.99 -12.95 7.86
CA LEU A 15 5.06 -13.92 8.11
C LEU A 15 4.50 -15.34 8.33
N LEU A 16 3.44 -15.48 9.12
CA LEU A 16 2.83 -16.79 9.42
C LEU A 16 2.19 -17.46 8.21
N THR A 17 1.69 -16.68 7.24
CA THR A 17 1.03 -17.20 6.02
C THR A 17 1.96 -17.30 4.82
N CYS A 18 3.28 -17.26 5.03
CA CYS A 18 4.28 -17.28 3.95
C CYS A 18 4.02 -16.22 2.85
N GLY A 19 3.58 -15.02 3.25
CA GLY A 19 3.33 -13.90 2.33
C GLY A 19 1.93 -13.87 1.69
N ILE A 20 1.09 -14.89 1.88
CA ILE A 20 -0.29 -14.91 1.33
C ILE A 20 -1.14 -13.77 1.92
N TYR A 21 -1.04 -13.52 3.22
CA TYR A 21 -1.72 -12.41 3.86
C TYR A 21 -1.22 -11.05 3.34
N GLY A 22 0.05 -10.96 2.91
CA GLY A 22 0.60 -9.75 2.29
C GLY A 22 -0.14 -9.37 1.00
N LEU A 23 -0.58 -10.35 0.21
CA LEU A 23 -1.40 -10.13 -0.99
C LEU A 23 -2.80 -9.62 -0.64
N TYR A 24 -3.43 -10.17 0.40
CA TYR A 24 -4.69 -9.66 0.92
C TYR A 24 -4.55 -8.21 1.41
N TRP A 25 -3.47 -7.93 2.15
CA TRP A 25 -3.19 -6.59 2.68
C TRP A 25 -2.97 -5.58 1.55
N PHE A 26 -2.27 -5.96 0.48
CA PHE A 26 -2.08 -5.16 -0.73
C PHE A 26 -3.41 -4.73 -1.36
N VAL A 27 -4.33 -5.68 -1.56
CA VAL A 27 -5.65 -5.42 -2.13
C VAL A 27 -6.42 -4.43 -1.26
N LYS A 28 -6.46 -4.69 0.06
CA LYS A 28 -7.18 -3.85 1.02
C LYS A 28 -6.63 -2.44 1.09
N LEU A 29 -5.31 -2.27 1.19
CA LEU A 29 -4.68 -0.95 1.20
C LEU A 29 -5.00 -0.17 -0.08
N THR A 30 -4.97 -0.83 -1.24
CA THR A 30 -5.30 -0.20 -2.52
C THR A 30 -6.73 0.33 -2.55
N ASP A 31 -7.69 -0.50 -2.14
CA ASP A 31 -9.11 -0.13 -2.18
C ASP A 31 -9.43 0.98 -1.16
N GLU A 32 -8.82 0.92 0.03
CA GLU A 32 -9.01 1.93 1.07
C GLU A 32 -8.39 3.28 0.67
N LEU A 33 -7.18 3.29 0.13
CA LEU A 33 -6.56 4.53 -0.36
C LEU A 33 -7.28 5.11 -1.57
N ASN A 34 -7.74 4.27 -2.50
CA ASN A 34 -8.55 4.74 -3.63
C ASN A 34 -9.83 5.43 -3.16
N TYR A 35 -10.50 4.82 -2.17
CA TYR A 35 -11.71 5.38 -1.60
C TYR A 35 -11.44 6.74 -0.91
N ASN A 36 -10.39 6.81 -0.10
CA ASN A 36 -10.07 8.01 0.69
C ASN A 36 -9.47 9.15 -0.16
N ALA A 37 -8.65 8.84 -1.17
CA ALA A 37 -8.13 9.82 -2.11
C ALA A 37 -9.15 10.23 -3.19
N GLN A 38 -10.36 9.66 -3.18
CA GLN A 38 -11.37 9.82 -4.25
C GLN A 38 -10.83 9.53 -5.67
N THR A 39 -9.77 8.72 -5.79
CA THR A 39 -9.12 8.42 -7.07
C THR A 39 -9.66 7.13 -7.65
N LYS A 40 -10.22 7.20 -8.88
CA LYS A 40 -10.67 6.04 -9.66
C LYS A 40 -9.51 5.36 -10.38
N THR A 41 -8.48 4.94 -9.65
CA THR A 41 -7.39 4.13 -10.24
C THR A 41 -7.71 2.63 -10.17
N ALA A 42 -6.80 1.79 -10.64
CA ALA A 42 -6.93 0.33 -10.56
C ALA A 42 -7.30 -0.11 -9.14
N GLY A 43 -8.36 -0.91 -9.01
CA GLY A 43 -8.76 -1.53 -7.74
C GLY A 43 -7.69 -2.52 -7.26
N GLY A 44 -7.75 -2.89 -5.99
CA GLY A 44 -6.75 -3.78 -5.39
C GLY A 44 -6.62 -5.12 -6.12
N GLY A 45 -7.74 -5.69 -6.57
CA GLY A 45 -7.75 -6.92 -7.35
C GLY A 45 -7.05 -6.81 -8.70
N THR A 46 -7.25 -5.71 -9.44
CA THR A 46 -6.57 -5.52 -10.73
C THR A 46 -5.09 -5.19 -10.55
N ALA A 47 -4.74 -4.40 -9.54
CA ALA A 47 -3.34 -4.12 -9.18
C ALA A 47 -2.57 -5.40 -8.78
N LEU A 48 -3.23 -6.36 -8.12
CA LEU A 48 -2.62 -7.63 -7.75
C LEU A 48 -2.37 -8.49 -8.99
N VAL A 49 -3.36 -8.57 -9.89
CA VAL A 49 -3.22 -9.28 -11.17
C VAL A 49 -2.06 -8.70 -11.99
N TYR A 50 -1.94 -7.37 -12.08
CA TYR A 50 -0.80 -6.73 -12.75
C TYR A 50 0.53 -7.06 -12.07
N THR A 51 0.58 -7.11 -10.74
CA THR A 51 1.79 -7.51 -10.00
C THR A 51 2.21 -8.93 -10.34
N ILE A 52 1.26 -9.87 -10.46
CA ILE A 52 1.57 -11.26 -10.82
C ILE A 52 2.03 -11.35 -12.29
N ILE A 53 1.31 -10.73 -13.22
CA ILE A 53 1.62 -10.80 -14.66
C ILE A 53 2.98 -10.16 -14.97
N THR A 54 3.37 -9.14 -14.23
CA THR A 54 4.66 -8.44 -14.41
C THR A 54 5.79 -9.02 -13.55
N PHE A 55 5.60 -10.20 -12.95
CA PHE A 55 6.60 -10.84 -12.07
C PHE A 55 7.09 -9.93 -10.94
N GLY A 56 6.17 -9.17 -10.33
CA GLY A 56 6.45 -8.29 -9.20
C GLY A 56 6.97 -6.90 -9.58
N ILE A 57 7.32 -6.64 -10.84
CA ILE A 57 7.84 -5.33 -11.27
C ILE A 57 6.79 -4.22 -11.08
N TYR A 58 5.51 -4.51 -11.36
CA TYR A 58 4.43 -3.55 -11.13
C TYR A 58 4.27 -3.19 -9.64
N GLY A 59 4.75 -4.01 -8.71
CA GLY A 59 4.76 -3.69 -7.28
C GLY A 59 5.50 -2.39 -6.97
N PHE A 60 6.61 -2.11 -7.67
CA PHE A 60 7.35 -0.85 -7.52
C PHE A 60 6.55 0.35 -8.00
N TYR A 61 5.88 0.22 -9.14
CA TYR A 61 4.97 1.27 -9.65
C TYR A 61 3.81 1.50 -8.70
N TRP A 62 3.25 0.42 -8.14
CA TRP A 62 2.18 0.50 -7.16
C TRP A 62 2.62 1.27 -5.91
N PHE A 63 3.79 0.97 -5.33
CA PHE A 63 4.31 1.70 -4.17
C PHE A 63 4.37 3.21 -4.40
N TYR A 64 4.86 3.63 -5.57
CA TYR A 64 4.90 5.04 -5.94
C TYR A 64 3.50 5.67 -5.99
N MET A 65 2.57 5.02 -6.70
CA MET A 65 1.23 5.53 -6.87
C MET A 65 0.46 5.60 -5.55
N GLN A 66 0.66 4.64 -4.66
CA GLN A 66 0.03 4.66 -3.36
C GLN A 66 0.60 5.73 -2.44
N GLY A 67 1.92 5.96 -2.46
CA GLY A 67 2.51 7.07 -1.70
C GLY A 67 2.00 8.43 -2.16
N LYS A 68 1.79 8.63 -3.48
CA LYS A 68 1.13 9.84 -3.98
C LYS A 68 -0.29 10.04 -3.44
N LYS A 69 -1.08 8.97 -3.34
CA LYS A 69 -2.44 9.04 -2.76
C LYS A 69 -2.40 9.36 -1.28
N VAL A 70 -1.44 8.81 -0.55
CA VAL A 70 -1.20 9.15 0.85
C VAL A 70 -0.87 10.64 1.00
N ASP A 71 -0.01 11.19 0.13
CA ASP A 71 0.32 12.61 0.11
C ASP A 71 -0.91 13.49 -0.19
N GLU A 72 -1.78 13.06 -1.13
CA GLU A 72 -3.05 13.72 -1.44
C GLU A 72 -4.02 13.70 -0.24
N ILE A 73 -4.19 12.56 0.44
CA ILE A 73 -5.06 12.42 1.62
C ILE A 73 -4.58 13.31 2.76
N ASN A 74 -3.26 13.43 2.94
CA ASN A 74 -2.65 14.26 3.97
C ASN A 74 -2.60 15.76 3.60
N GLY A 75 -3.11 16.16 2.43
CA GLY A 75 -3.06 17.54 1.95
C GLY A 75 -1.65 18.05 1.64
N ASN A 76 -0.68 17.15 1.47
CA ASN A 76 0.72 17.48 1.22
C ASN A 76 1.06 17.32 -0.26
N THR A 77 0.69 18.30 -1.09
CA THR A 77 0.86 18.25 -2.55
C THR A 77 2.32 18.17 -3.02
N ASN A 78 3.29 18.48 -2.14
CA ASN A 78 4.73 18.35 -2.40
C ASN A 78 5.35 17.11 -1.70
N GLY A 79 4.52 16.21 -1.19
CA GLY A 79 4.98 14.99 -0.54
C GLY A 79 5.79 14.11 -1.49
N SER A 80 6.87 13.53 -0.95
CA SER A 80 7.75 12.59 -1.67
C SER A 80 7.56 11.16 -1.19
N THR A 81 6.41 10.86 -0.56
CA THR A 81 6.15 9.58 0.11
C THR A 81 6.18 8.42 -0.88
N GLY A 82 5.70 8.65 -2.11
CA GLY A 82 5.82 7.66 -3.20
C GLY A 82 7.27 7.28 -3.54
N MET A 83 8.19 8.24 -3.52
CA MET A 83 9.61 7.98 -3.79
C MET A 83 10.26 7.23 -2.62
N VAL A 84 9.94 7.61 -1.38
CA VAL A 84 10.38 6.89 -0.17
C VAL A 84 9.94 5.42 -0.23
N TYR A 85 8.71 5.15 -0.66
CA TYR A 85 8.19 3.77 -0.74
C TYR A 85 8.92 2.92 -1.78
N ILE A 86 9.27 3.48 -2.94
CA ILE A 86 10.10 2.75 -3.94
C ILE A 86 11.48 2.44 -3.35
N ILE A 87 12.13 3.43 -2.73
CA ILE A 87 13.48 3.26 -2.17
C ILE A 87 13.47 2.11 -1.16
N LEU A 88 12.52 2.13 -0.22
CA LEU A 88 12.36 1.05 0.77
C LEU A 88 12.12 -0.32 0.10
N ALA A 89 11.30 -0.37 -0.95
CA ALA A 89 11.06 -1.61 -1.68
C ALA A 89 12.31 -2.15 -2.38
N ILE A 90 13.16 -1.29 -2.96
CA ILE A 90 14.42 -1.69 -3.62
C ILE A 90 15.40 -2.28 -2.61
N PHE A 91 15.45 -1.75 -1.39
CA PHE A 91 16.29 -2.29 -0.31
C PHE A 91 15.70 -3.55 0.38
N GLY A 92 14.65 -4.14 -0.18
CA GLY A 92 14.00 -5.34 0.38
C GLY A 92 13.13 -5.05 1.62
N LEU A 93 12.96 -3.77 1.97
CA LEU A 93 12.12 -3.32 3.09
C LEU A 93 10.68 -3.04 2.63
N GLY A 94 10.17 -3.82 1.67
CA GLY A 94 8.85 -3.63 1.08
C GLY A 94 7.68 -3.74 2.08
N ILE A 95 7.90 -4.31 3.26
CA ILE A 95 6.90 -4.36 4.34
C ILE A 95 6.70 -2.99 5.03
N ILE A 96 7.72 -2.13 5.05
CA ILE A 96 7.66 -0.83 5.73
C ILE A 96 6.65 0.11 5.05
N PRO A 97 6.65 0.27 3.72
CA PRO A 97 5.60 1.04 3.03
C PRO A 97 4.18 0.57 3.34
N TYR A 98 3.92 -0.74 3.48
CA TYR A 98 2.59 -1.25 3.88
C TYR A 98 2.20 -0.76 5.26
N CYS A 99 3.15 -0.76 6.21
CA CYS A 99 2.94 -0.26 7.56
C CYS A 99 2.64 1.23 7.58
N LEU A 100 3.41 2.02 6.81
CA LEU A 100 3.22 3.46 6.69
C LEU A 100 1.85 3.79 6.09
N MET A 101 1.48 3.13 4.99
CA MET A 101 0.16 3.27 4.37
C MET A 101 -0.97 2.93 5.34
N GLN A 102 -0.85 1.82 6.07
CA GLN A 102 -1.84 1.43 7.07
C GLN A 102 -1.92 2.45 8.22
N ASN A 103 -0.79 3.02 8.65
CA ASN A 103 -0.76 4.07 9.67
C ASN A 103 -1.51 5.32 9.22
N GLU A 104 -1.33 5.75 7.97
CA GLU A 104 -2.03 6.91 7.41
C GLU A 104 -3.54 6.64 7.29
N ILE A 105 -3.94 5.44 6.86
CA ILE A 105 -5.35 5.03 6.83
C ILE A 105 -5.94 5.00 8.25
N ASN A 106 -5.17 4.58 9.26
CA ASN A 106 -5.64 4.54 10.64
C ASN A 106 -5.83 5.95 11.24
N LYS A 107 -5.13 6.98 10.75
CA LYS A 107 -5.32 8.37 11.22
C LYS A 107 -6.63 9.00 10.73
N ILE A 108 -7.16 8.49 9.62
CA ILE A 108 -8.38 8.99 8.96
C ILE A 108 -9.59 8.07 9.17
N ALA A 109 -9.41 6.96 9.89
CA ALA A 109 -10.45 5.99 10.26
C ALA A 109 -11.03 6.33 11.63
#